data_AF-A0A7Y0H7Z0-F1
#
_entry.id   AF-A0A7Y0H7Z0-F1
#
_cell.length_a   1.000
_cell.length_b   1.000
_cell.length_c   1.000
_cell.angle_alpha   90.00
_cell.angle_beta   90.00
_cell.angle_gamma   90.00
#
_symmetry.space_group_name_H-M   'P 1'
#
loop_
_entity.id
_entity.type
_entity.pdbx_description
1 polymer ?
#
loop_
_entity_poly.entity_id
_entity_poly.type
_entity_poly.pdbx_seq_one_letter_code
_entity_poly.pdbx_strand_id
1 'polypeptide(L)'
;MEIHSPHHPARLPDDIRTWAREMRSGMTDAEALLWKLLRNRRLAGAKFRRQHPVGRYILDFYCDERKLGIELDGGQHGEAVAYDQVRDQWLRGQGIQIMRFWNNQMLTETEAVLESIYQVLQAVAPASTLATRLRRPPSSPALLPQAGEGREMKNK
;
A
#
# COMPACT_ATOMS: atom_id res chain seq x y z
N MET A 1 -7.90 27.11 -11.92
CA MET A 1 -6.86 27.26 -10.89
C MET A 1 -6.53 25.87 -10.41
N GLU A 2 -5.58 25.20 -11.08
CA GLU A 2 -5.06 23.90 -10.64
C GLU A 2 -3.62 24.12 -10.22
N ILE A 3 -3.43 24.19 -8.90
CA ILE A 3 -2.12 24.24 -8.25
C ILE A 3 -1.76 22.80 -7.88
N HIS A 4 -1.11 22.08 -8.80
CA HIS A 4 -0.59 20.73 -8.55
C HIS A 4 0.93 20.70 -8.78
N SER A 5 1.66 20.98 -7.69
CA SER A 5 2.99 20.51 -7.25
C SER A 5 3.69 21.63 -6.46
N PRO A 6 4.29 21.36 -5.28
CA PRO A 6 4.74 20.06 -4.79
C PRO A 6 3.82 19.48 -3.70
N HIS A 7 3.59 18.16 -3.73
CA HIS A 7 2.87 17.40 -2.68
C HIS A 7 3.57 17.38 -1.30
N HIS A 8 4.48 18.30 -1.02
CA HIS A 8 5.14 18.43 0.27
C HIS A 8 4.92 19.83 0.81
N PRO A 9 4.03 20.02 1.79
CA PRO A 9 3.95 21.31 2.44
C PRO A 9 5.30 21.58 3.13
N ALA A 10 5.80 22.81 2.97
CA ALA A 10 7.03 23.29 3.63
C ALA A 10 6.96 23.15 5.17
N ARG A 11 5.75 22.93 5.71
CA ARG A 11 5.45 22.58 7.08
C ARG A 11 4.57 21.32 7.09
N LEU A 12 5.06 20.25 7.70
CA LEU A 12 4.27 19.03 7.90
C LEU A 12 3.00 19.40 8.69
N PRO A 13 1.79 18.96 8.28
CA PRO A 13 0.62 19.04 9.15
C PRO A 13 0.92 18.26 10.42
N ASP A 14 0.50 18.78 11.59
CA ASP A 14 0.73 18.12 12.89
C ASP A 14 0.15 16.68 12.93
N ASP A 15 -0.74 16.35 12.01
CA ASP A 15 -1.23 14.99 11.75
C ASP A 15 -1.24 14.62 10.25
N ILE A 16 -0.17 13.97 9.79
CA ILE A 16 -0.02 13.42 8.43
C ILE A 16 -1.15 12.46 8.04
N ARG A 17 -1.80 11.79 9.02
CA ARG A 17 -2.91 10.87 8.74
C ARG A 17 -4.17 11.63 8.39
N THR A 18 -4.40 12.79 8.99
CA THR A 18 -5.52 13.67 8.67
C THR A 18 -5.35 14.26 7.29
N TRP A 19 -4.16 14.75 6.96
CA TRP A 19 -3.83 15.19 5.60
C TRP A 19 -4.05 14.09 4.56
N ALA A 20 -3.58 12.88 4.82
CA ALA A 20 -3.82 11.74 3.93
C ALA A 20 -5.31 11.37 3.80
N ARG A 21 -6.19 11.73 4.74
CA ARG A 21 -7.65 11.57 4.56
C ARG A 21 -8.21 12.63 3.63
N GLU A 22 -7.78 13.88 3.77
CA GLU A 22 -8.21 15.00 2.92
C GLU A 22 -7.79 14.79 1.46
N MET A 23 -6.55 14.34 1.22
CA MET A 23 -6.08 13.98 -0.12
C MET A 23 -6.92 12.87 -0.77
N ARG A 24 -7.50 11.96 0.04
CA ARG A 24 -8.40 10.92 -0.49
C ARG A 24 -9.74 11.48 -0.97
N SER A 25 -10.18 12.63 -0.49
CA SER A 25 -11.37 13.30 -1.01
C SER A 25 -11.09 14.20 -2.22
N GLY A 26 -9.87 14.71 -2.37
CA GLY A 26 -9.49 15.65 -3.43
C GLY A 26 -8.55 15.07 -4.50
N MET A 27 -8.71 13.80 -4.88
CA MET A 27 -7.89 13.20 -5.94
C MET A 27 -8.10 13.90 -7.29
N THR A 28 -7.04 14.01 -8.07
CA THR A 28 -7.12 14.42 -9.48
C THR A 28 -7.85 13.38 -10.33
N ASP A 29 -8.28 13.75 -11.54
CA ASP A 29 -8.89 12.80 -12.49
C ASP A 29 -7.94 11.66 -12.86
N ALA A 30 -6.64 11.96 -13.01
CA ALA A 30 -5.59 10.97 -13.28
C ALA A 30 -5.45 9.97 -12.10
N GLU A 31 -5.42 10.47 -10.86
CA GLU A 31 -5.39 9.64 -9.66
C GLU A 31 -6.66 8.80 -9.51
N ALA A 32 -7.83 9.39 -9.75
CA ALA A 32 -9.10 8.67 -9.67
C ALA A 32 -9.18 7.53 -10.70
N LEU A 33 -8.70 7.79 -11.93
CA LEU A 33 -8.61 6.79 -12.99
C LEU A 33 -7.65 5.67 -12.59
N LEU A 34 -6.42 5.98 -12.17
CA LEU A 34 -5.45 4.97 -11.76
C LEU A 34 -5.96 4.17 -10.55
N TRP A 35 -6.59 4.83 -9.58
CA TRP A 35 -7.16 4.16 -8.42
C TRP A 35 -8.23 3.13 -8.82
N LYS A 36 -9.12 3.47 -9.76
CA LYS A 36 -10.14 2.53 -10.28
C LYS A 36 -9.50 1.27 -10.87
N LEU A 37 -8.34 1.41 -11.51
CA LEU A 37 -7.62 0.33 -12.18
C LEU A 37 -6.80 -0.52 -11.20
N LEU A 38 -6.27 0.08 -10.13
CA LEU A 38 -5.43 -0.62 -9.13
C LEU A 38 -6.22 -1.24 -7.97
N ARG A 39 -7.32 -0.61 -7.55
CA ARG A 39 -8.08 -1.05 -6.35
C ARG A 39 -8.57 -2.49 -6.47
N ASN A 40 -8.84 -3.11 -5.33
CA ASN A 40 -9.38 -4.48 -5.26
C ASN A 40 -8.48 -5.52 -5.97
N ARG A 41 -7.16 -5.32 -5.95
CA ARG A 41 -6.18 -6.27 -6.51
C ARG A 41 -6.35 -6.54 -8.02
N ARG A 42 -6.89 -5.57 -8.74
CA ARG A 42 -7.21 -5.70 -10.18
C ARG A 42 -5.98 -5.84 -11.07
N LEU A 43 -4.83 -5.29 -10.67
CA LEU A 43 -3.57 -5.41 -11.39
C LEU A 43 -2.66 -6.45 -10.72
N ALA A 44 -2.35 -7.54 -11.43
CA ALA A 44 -1.47 -8.63 -10.99
C ALA A 44 -1.75 -9.21 -9.58
N GLY A 45 -2.99 -9.10 -9.08
CA GLY A 45 -3.35 -9.52 -7.72
C GLY A 45 -2.76 -8.64 -6.60
N ALA A 46 -2.06 -7.55 -6.93
CA ALA A 46 -1.30 -6.74 -5.99
C ALA A 46 -2.20 -5.80 -5.17
N LYS A 47 -1.94 -5.70 -3.86
CA LYS A 47 -2.71 -4.81 -2.98
C LYS A 47 -2.14 -3.39 -2.98
N PHE A 48 -2.81 -2.48 -3.67
CA PHE A 48 -2.53 -1.05 -3.59
C PHE A 48 -3.37 -0.35 -2.52
N ARG A 49 -2.73 0.62 -1.86
CA ARG A 49 -3.36 1.64 -1.01
C ARG A 49 -3.15 2.98 -1.70
N ARG A 50 -4.10 3.90 -1.55
CA ARG A 50 -3.98 5.28 -2.05
C ARG A 50 -3.70 6.28 -0.94
N GLN A 51 -2.94 7.33 -1.25
CA GLN A 51 -2.53 8.40 -0.34
C GLN A 51 -2.01 7.80 0.96
N HIS A 52 -0.92 7.04 0.85
CA HIS A 52 -0.35 6.22 1.92
C HIS A 52 0.82 6.94 2.59
N PRO A 53 0.73 7.24 3.89
CA PRO A 53 1.85 7.79 4.65
C PRO A 53 2.98 6.76 4.80
N VAL A 54 4.19 7.17 4.47
CA VAL A 54 5.45 6.46 4.73
C VAL A 54 6.41 7.42 5.41
N GLY A 55 6.60 7.23 6.72
CA GLY A 55 7.34 8.17 7.56
C GLY A 55 6.73 9.57 7.49
N ARG A 56 7.51 10.53 6.97
CA ARG A 56 7.11 11.93 6.82
C ARG A 56 6.51 12.27 5.44
N TYR A 57 6.38 11.28 4.56
CA TYR A 57 5.98 11.46 3.17
C TYR A 57 4.65 10.75 2.91
N ILE A 58 3.91 11.20 1.90
CA ILE A 58 2.73 10.49 1.40
C ILE A 58 3.00 10.12 -0.06
N LEU A 59 2.71 8.86 -0.40
CA LEU A 59 2.73 8.35 -1.77
C LEU A 59 1.29 8.29 -2.29
N ASP A 60 1.05 8.70 -3.53
CA ASP A 60 -0.29 8.65 -4.14
C ASP A 60 -0.82 7.23 -4.19
N PHE A 61 0.03 6.27 -4.54
CA PHE A 61 -0.26 4.84 -4.42
C PHE A 61 0.92 4.06 -3.85
N TYR A 62 0.62 3.05 -3.04
CA TYR A 62 1.64 2.19 -2.44
C TYR A 62 1.19 0.74 -2.37
N CYS A 63 2.04 -0.17 -2.85
CA CYS A 63 1.93 -1.61 -2.69
C CYS A 63 3.01 -2.12 -1.74
N ASP A 64 2.59 -2.47 -0.51
CA ASP A 64 3.53 -2.95 0.52
C ASP A 64 4.13 -4.32 0.19
N GLU A 65 3.35 -5.20 -0.44
CA GLU A 65 3.76 -6.56 -0.81
C GLU A 65 4.95 -6.57 -1.80
N ARG A 66 5.11 -5.48 -2.58
CA ARG A 66 6.15 -5.30 -3.60
C ARG A 66 7.07 -4.11 -3.33
N LYS A 67 6.89 -3.41 -2.19
CA LYS A 67 7.57 -2.15 -1.85
C LYS A 67 7.59 -1.16 -3.02
N LEU A 68 6.44 -0.98 -3.68
CA LEU A 68 6.29 -0.11 -4.84
C LEU A 68 5.44 1.11 -4.50
N GLY A 69 6.01 2.30 -4.65
CA GLY A 69 5.30 3.58 -4.67
C GLY A 69 5.05 4.06 -6.10
N ILE A 70 3.88 4.67 -6.33
CA ILE A 70 3.55 5.33 -7.61
C ILE A 70 3.07 6.74 -7.31
N GLU A 71 3.54 7.71 -8.10
CA GLU A 71 3.17 9.12 -7.99
C GLU A 71 2.72 9.67 -9.34
N LEU A 72 1.71 10.54 -9.31
CA LEU A 72 1.21 11.22 -10.47
C LEU A 72 1.49 12.73 -10.34
N ASP A 73 2.27 13.28 -11.27
CA ASP A 73 2.66 14.70 -11.24
C ASP A 73 1.89 15.52 -12.29
N GLY A 74 1.43 16.70 -11.87
CA GLY A 74 0.63 17.61 -12.68
C GLY A 74 1.40 18.78 -13.32
N GLY A 75 2.70 18.97 -13.03
CA GLY A 75 3.39 20.21 -13.38
C GLY A 75 4.79 20.05 -13.98
N GLN A 76 5.08 20.80 -15.05
CA GLN A 76 6.44 21.02 -15.55
C GLN A 76 7.22 21.93 -14.58
N HIS A 77 7.66 21.44 -13.43
CA HIS A 77 8.54 22.21 -12.57
C HIS A 77 9.81 21.44 -12.19
N GLY A 78 10.87 21.71 -12.94
CA GLY A 78 12.24 21.33 -12.64
C GLY A 78 12.86 22.07 -11.44
N GLU A 79 12.06 22.55 -10.48
CA GLU A 79 12.53 23.41 -9.38
C GLU A 79 12.57 22.72 -7.99
N ALA A 80 12.25 21.43 -7.88
CA ALA A 80 12.33 20.68 -6.62
C ALA A 80 13.48 19.66 -6.53
N VAL A 81 14.47 19.70 -7.43
CA VAL A 81 15.48 18.64 -7.61
C VAL A 81 16.21 18.25 -6.31
N ALA A 82 16.57 19.21 -5.45
CA ALA A 82 17.32 18.93 -4.23
C ALA A 82 16.46 18.34 -3.10
N TYR A 83 15.23 18.81 -2.93
CA TYR A 83 14.29 18.26 -1.93
C TYR A 83 13.84 16.85 -2.33
N ASP A 84 13.65 16.64 -3.64
CA ASP A 84 13.24 15.36 -4.19
C ASP A 84 14.33 14.29 -4.03
N GLN A 85 15.62 14.67 -4.08
CA GLN A 85 16.73 13.73 -3.84
C GLN A 85 16.76 13.18 -2.40
N VAL A 86 16.60 14.02 -1.38
CA VAL A 86 16.60 13.56 0.03
C VAL A 86 15.41 12.63 0.28
N ARG A 87 14.25 13.01 -0.26
CA ARG A 87 13.03 12.22 -0.19
C ARG A 87 13.18 10.86 -0.85
N ASP A 88 13.62 10.85 -2.11
CA ASP A 88 13.82 9.63 -2.89
C ASP A 88 14.87 8.73 -2.23
N GLN A 89 15.96 9.29 -1.73
CA GLN A 89 16.99 8.53 -1.00
C GLN A 89 16.42 7.90 0.27
N TRP A 90 15.64 8.65 1.05
CA TRP A 90 15.04 8.11 2.27
C TRP A 90 14.05 6.98 1.96
N LEU A 91 13.18 7.16 0.96
CA LEU A 91 12.21 6.14 0.53
C LEU A 91 12.91 4.90 -0.04
N ARG A 92 13.94 5.07 -0.87
CA ARG A 92 14.79 3.95 -1.33
C ARG A 92 15.50 3.26 -0.18
N GLY A 93 15.93 4.00 0.84
CA GLY A 93 16.48 3.46 2.08
C GLY A 93 15.47 2.62 2.87
N GLN A 94 14.15 2.83 2.68
CA GLN A 94 13.09 1.95 3.19
C GLN A 94 12.82 0.74 2.29
N GLY A 95 13.62 0.53 1.23
CA GLY A 95 13.44 -0.51 0.23
C GLY A 95 12.31 -0.22 -0.76
N ILE A 96 11.83 1.03 -0.83
CA ILE A 96 10.70 1.40 -1.68
C ILE A 96 11.23 1.86 -3.06
N GLN A 97 10.77 1.18 -4.10
CA GLN A 97 10.93 1.65 -5.47
C GLN A 97 9.80 2.64 -5.80
N ILE A 98 10.12 3.76 -6.44
CA ILE A 98 9.15 4.80 -6.80
C ILE A 98 9.06 4.87 -8.32
N MET A 99 7.83 4.85 -8.85
CA MET A 99 7.53 5.17 -10.25
C MET A 99 6.76 6.48 -10.31
N ARG A 100 7.15 7.37 -11.22
CA ARG A 100 6.50 8.67 -11.42
C ARG A 100 5.95 8.74 -12.83
N PHE A 101 4.71 9.17 -12.97
CA PHE A 101 4.07 9.40 -14.26
C PHE A 101 3.49 10.80 -14.30
N TRP A 102 3.34 11.34 -15.50
CA TRP A 102 2.64 12.60 -15.67
C TRP A 102 1.13 12.37 -15.66
N ASN A 103 0.37 13.34 -15.14
CA ASN A 103 -1.10 13.29 -15.13
C ASN A 103 -1.65 13.12 -16.55
N ASN A 104 -1.12 13.87 -17.52
CA ASN A 104 -1.52 13.75 -18.92
C ASN A 104 -1.20 12.35 -19.46
N GLN A 105 -0.02 11.81 -19.18
CA GLN A 105 0.37 10.46 -19.57
C GLN A 105 -0.59 9.42 -19.00
N MET A 106 -1.01 9.55 -17.74
CA MET A 106 -2.02 8.65 -17.18
C MET A 106 -3.35 8.72 -17.92
N LEU A 107 -3.77 9.92 -18.34
CA LEU A 107 -5.05 10.14 -19.02
C LEU A 107 -5.03 9.76 -20.51
N THR A 108 -3.90 9.91 -21.20
CA THR A 108 -3.78 9.68 -22.66
C THR A 108 -3.12 8.36 -23.02
N GLU A 109 -2.31 7.79 -22.13
CA GLU A 109 -1.49 6.59 -22.36
C GLU A 109 -1.70 5.57 -21.23
N THR A 110 -2.95 5.44 -20.75
CA THR A 110 -3.31 4.62 -19.59
C THR A 110 -2.78 3.19 -19.69
N GLU A 111 -2.90 2.54 -20.85
CA GLU A 111 -2.45 1.17 -21.07
C GLU A 111 -0.92 1.05 -20.92
N ALA A 112 -0.16 2.01 -21.45
CA ALA A 112 1.29 2.01 -21.35
C ALA A 112 1.77 2.21 -19.90
N VAL A 113 1.06 3.06 -19.13
CA VAL A 113 1.31 3.23 -17.70
C VAL A 113 1.03 1.94 -16.94
N LEU A 114 -0.12 1.29 -17.19
CA LEU A 114 -0.46 0.03 -16.54
C LEU A 114 0.53 -1.10 -16.87
N GLU A 115 0.96 -1.20 -18.13
CA GLU A 115 1.94 -2.18 -18.57
C GLU A 115 3.28 -1.97 -17.85
N SER A 116 3.73 -0.72 -17.73
CA SER A 116 4.96 -0.39 -17.00
C SER A 116 4.88 -0.80 -15.53
N ILE A 117 3.74 -0.53 -14.88
CA ILE A 117 3.51 -0.95 -13.48
C ILE A 117 3.48 -2.48 -13.38
N TYR A 118 2.80 -3.14 -14.32
CA TYR A 118 2.70 -4.60 -14.36
C TYR A 118 4.08 -5.26 -14.46
N GLN A 119 4.93 -4.79 -15.37
CA GLN A 119 6.29 -5.32 -15.54
C GLN A 119 7.11 -5.23 -14.26
N VAL A 120 7.03 -4.10 -13.55
CA VAL A 120 7.69 -3.93 -12.25
C VAL A 120 7.12 -4.89 -11.20
N LEU A 121 5.79 -5.02 -11.11
CA LEU A 121 5.15 -5.94 -10.16
C LEU A 121 5.57 -7.40 -10.39
N GLN A 122 5.88 -7.78 -11.63
CA GLN A 122 6.32 -9.13 -11.98
C GLN A 122 7.83 -9.33 -11.75
N ALA A 123 8.65 -8.31 -11.99
CA ALA A 123 10.10 -8.38 -11.80
C ALA A 123 10.51 -8.42 -10.32
N VAL A 124 9.79 -7.73 -9.45
CA VAL A 124 10.06 -7.71 -8.01
C VAL A 124 9.49 -8.98 -7.38
N ALA A 125 10.34 -9.99 -7.10
CA ALA A 125 9.92 -11.14 -6.30
C ALA A 125 9.23 -10.64 -5.00
N PRO A 126 8.12 -11.26 -4.56
CA PRO A 126 7.38 -10.76 -3.41
C PRO A 126 8.30 -10.68 -2.19
N ALA A 127 8.37 -9.51 -1.56
CA ALA A 127 9.25 -9.26 -0.41
C ALA A 127 8.86 -10.09 0.84
N SER A 128 7.79 -10.89 0.76
CA SER A 128 7.28 -11.74 1.84
C SER A 128 7.39 -13.24 1.51
N THR A 129 8.63 -13.75 1.53
CA THR A 129 8.86 -15.20 1.72
C THR A 129 9.41 -15.49 3.12
N LEU A 130 9.04 -14.67 4.13
CA LEU A 130 9.48 -14.87 5.53
C LEU A 130 8.40 -14.58 6.60
N ALA A 131 7.12 -14.51 6.25
CA ALA A 131 6.04 -14.21 7.21
C ALA A 131 4.90 -15.25 7.27
N THR A 132 5.12 -16.49 6.83
CA THR A 132 4.08 -17.56 6.91
C THR A 132 4.46 -18.74 7.82
N ARG A 133 5.59 -18.71 8.53
CA ARG A 133 6.00 -19.80 9.46
C ARG A 133 5.80 -19.50 10.96
N LEU A 134 4.79 -18.73 11.33
CA LEU A 134 4.30 -18.71 12.73
C LEU A 134 2.78 -18.78 12.79
N ARG A 135 2.17 -19.70 12.04
CA ARG A 135 0.87 -20.26 12.45
C ARG A 135 1.18 -21.33 13.50
N ARG A 136 1.02 -20.97 14.78
CA ARG A 136 0.95 -21.93 15.87
C ARG A 136 -0.13 -22.97 15.51
N PRO A 137 0.15 -24.29 15.55
CA PRO A 137 -0.90 -25.27 15.29
C PRO A 137 -2.02 -25.12 16.34
N PRO A 138 -3.29 -25.37 15.99
CA PRO A 138 -4.34 -25.51 16.98
C PRO A 138 -3.97 -26.68 17.90
N SER A 139 -3.94 -26.42 19.21
CA SER A 139 -3.84 -27.45 20.24
C SER A 139 -5.02 -28.42 20.08
N SER A 140 -4.70 -29.69 19.80
CA SER A 140 -5.62 -30.83 19.68
C SER A 140 -6.48 -31.07 20.95
N PRO A 141 -7.56 -31.86 20.83
CA PRO A 141 -8.72 -31.80 21.71
C PRO A 141 -8.48 -32.49 23.07
N ALA A 142 -9.15 -31.98 24.09
CA ALA A 142 -9.18 -32.56 25.42
C ALA A 142 -9.66 -34.02 25.38
N LEU A 143 -8.84 -34.91 25.94
CA LEU A 143 -9.14 -36.30 26.24
C LEU A 143 -10.34 -36.37 27.21
N LEU A 144 -11.31 -37.22 26.87
CA LEU A 144 -12.33 -37.73 27.80
C LEU A 144 -11.64 -38.51 28.94
N PRO A 145 -12.03 -38.31 30.22
CA PRO A 145 -11.78 -39.32 31.23
C PRO A 145 -12.90 -40.38 31.22
N GLN A 146 -12.49 -41.64 31.07
CA GLN A 146 -13.30 -42.80 31.42
C GLN A 146 -13.26 -43.07 32.94
N ALA A 147 -14.35 -43.69 33.39
CA ALA A 147 -14.54 -44.52 34.58
C ALA A 147 -14.95 -43.83 35.90
N GLY A 148 -16.09 -44.31 36.41
CA GLY A 148 -16.63 -44.04 37.73
C GLY A 148 -17.93 -44.81 37.94
N GLU A 149 -17.83 -46.15 38.05
CA GLU A 149 -18.91 -47.02 38.53
C GLU A 149 -19.34 -46.60 39.95
N GLY A 150 -20.65 -46.46 40.18
CA GLY A 150 -21.22 -46.08 41.46
C GLY A 150 -22.65 -46.57 41.62
N ARG A 151 -22.76 -47.77 42.21
CA ARG A 151 -23.95 -48.54 42.61
C ARG A 151 -25.25 -47.77 42.89
N GLU A 152 -26.31 -48.22 42.23
CA GLU A 152 -27.70 -48.09 42.64
C GLU A 152 -27.95 -49.00 43.86
N MET A 153 -28.30 -48.40 45.00
CA MET A 153 -28.96 -49.11 46.10
C MET A 153 -30.42 -48.64 46.14
N LYS A 154 -31.28 -49.43 45.50
CA LYS A 154 -32.69 -49.55 45.90
C LYS A 154 -32.78 -50.79 46.76
N ASN A 155 -33.24 -50.66 48.00
CA ASN A 155 -34.13 -51.63 48.64
C ASN A 155 -34.62 -51.13 50.02
N LYS A 156 -35.96 -51.02 50.08
CA LYS A 156 -36.86 -51.17 51.23
C LYS A 156 -37.12 -49.97 52.15
#